data_AF-A0A0N8R2D1-F1
#
_entry.id   AF-A0A0N8R2D1-F1
#
_cell.length_a   1.000
_cell.length_b   1.000
_cell.length_c   1.000
_cell.angle_alpha   90.00
_cell.angle_beta   90.00
_cell.angle_gamma   90.00
#
_symmetry.space_group_name_H-M   'P 1'
#
loop_
_entity.id
_entity.type
_entity.pdbx_description
1 polymer ?
#
loop_
_entity_poly.entity_id
_entity_poly.type
_entity_poly.pdbx_seq_one_letter_code
_entity_poly.pdbx_strand_id
1 'polypeptide(L)'
;MKMPTTPLRKTAMTTRQPIYKSLYFQVIVAIVIGILIGHFYPDTGKALKPLGDGFIKLIKMVIAPIIFCTVVSGIAGMQSMKSVGKTGGYALLYFEIVSTIALLIGLIVVNVVQPGVGMNIDVSTLDASKIAAYVTAGQDQSIVGFILNVIPNTIVGAFANGDILQVLMFSVIFGFALHRLGAYGKPVLDFIDRFAHVMFNIINMIMKLAPLGAFGAMAFTIGAYGVSSLVQLGQLMICFYITCVLFVVFVLGAIARAHGFSIFKLIRYIREELLIVLGTSSSESALPRMLIKMERLGAKKSVVGLVIPTGYSFNLDGTSIYLTMAAVFIAQATNTHMDITHQITLLLVLLLSSKGAAGVTGSGFIVLAATLSAVGHLPVAGLALILGIDRFMSEARALTNLVGNAVATVVVAKWVGELDTDKLQSELTSGGSAILETRPEDDLGVAEGPTPAAAVNTTKTV
;
A
#
# COMPACT_ATOMS: atom_id res chain seq x y z
N MET A 1 -34.11 26.83 -43.60
CA MET A 1 -33.68 25.64 -44.39
C MET A 1 -32.35 26.03 -45.04
N LYS A 2 -31.16 25.45 -44.82
CA LYS A 2 -30.68 24.23 -44.15
C LYS A 2 -29.39 24.60 -43.40
N MET A 3 -29.20 24.09 -42.18
CA MET A 3 -27.91 24.11 -41.49
C MET A 3 -26.93 23.17 -42.20
N PRO A 4 -25.63 23.50 -42.30
CA PRO A 4 -24.63 22.56 -42.77
C PRO A 4 -24.38 21.49 -41.71
N THR A 5 -24.65 20.23 -42.07
CA THR A 5 -24.40 19.05 -41.26
C THR A 5 -22.90 18.76 -41.20
N THR A 6 -22.28 18.99 -40.06
CA THR A 6 -20.94 18.50 -39.73
C THR A 6 -20.95 16.96 -39.73
N PRO A 7 -20.02 16.28 -40.43
CA PRO A 7 -19.99 14.82 -40.43
C PRO A 7 -19.59 14.29 -39.05
N LEU A 8 -20.35 13.32 -38.55
CA LEU A 8 -20.07 12.59 -37.32
C LEU A 8 -18.66 11.97 -37.40
N ARG A 9 -17.77 12.42 -36.51
CA ARG A 9 -16.39 11.92 -36.35
C ARG A 9 -16.46 10.42 -36.08
N LYS A 10 -15.91 9.62 -37.01
CA LYS A 10 -15.77 8.17 -36.90
C LYS A 10 -15.17 7.81 -35.54
N THR A 11 -15.88 6.98 -34.79
CA THR A 11 -15.43 6.34 -33.55
C THR A 11 -14.11 5.64 -33.81
N ALA A 12 -13.01 6.15 -33.25
CA ALA A 12 -11.72 5.51 -33.34
C ALA A 12 -11.82 4.13 -32.65
N MET A 13 -11.66 3.07 -33.43
CA MET A 13 -11.61 1.71 -32.89
C MET A 13 -10.41 1.59 -31.97
N THR A 14 -10.65 1.30 -30.69
CA THR A 14 -9.60 0.99 -29.72
C THR A 14 -8.96 -0.34 -30.10
N THR A 15 -7.82 -0.29 -30.79
CA THR A 15 -6.97 -1.47 -31.00
C THR A 15 -6.55 -2.00 -29.63
N ARG A 16 -7.11 -3.15 -29.23
CA ARG A 16 -6.75 -3.86 -27.99
C ARG A 16 -5.24 -4.08 -28.00
N GLN A 17 -4.53 -3.48 -27.04
CA GLN A 17 -3.09 -3.69 -26.92
C GLN A 17 -2.81 -5.19 -26.70
N PRO A 18 -1.77 -5.74 -27.34
CA PRO A 18 -1.45 -7.15 -27.18
C PRO A 18 -1.06 -7.46 -25.73
N ILE A 19 -1.48 -8.63 -25.24
CA ILE A 19 -1.42 -9.02 -23.82
C ILE A 19 0.01 -8.96 -23.24
N TYR A 20 1.03 -9.24 -24.04
CA TYR A 20 2.45 -9.18 -23.63
C TYR A 20 2.98 -7.76 -23.37
N LYS A 21 2.31 -6.73 -23.88
CA LYS A 21 2.61 -5.31 -23.55
C LYS A 21 1.92 -4.86 -22.26
N SER A 22 0.98 -5.64 -21.74
CA SER A 22 0.34 -5.33 -20.48
C SER A 22 1.29 -5.57 -19.32
N LEU A 23 1.48 -4.53 -18.49
CA LEU A 23 2.27 -4.64 -17.26
C LEU A 23 1.79 -5.79 -16.37
N TYR A 24 0.47 -6.03 -16.35
CA TYR A 24 -0.16 -7.16 -15.67
C TYR A 24 0.47 -8.50 -16.05
N PHE A 25 0.61 -8.77 -17.36
CA PHE A 25 1.17 -10.02 -17.85
C PHE A 25 2.67 -10.12 -17.55
N GLN A 26 3.41 -9.02 -17.74
CA GLN A 26 4.85 -8.98 -17.49
C GLN A 26 5.19 -9.27 -16.02
N VAL A 27 4.44 -8.69 -15.08
CA VAL A 27 4.65 -8.92 -13.64
C VAL A 27 4.36 -10.37 -13.25
N ILE A 28 3.28 -10.98 -13.78
CA ILE A 28 2.98 -12.40 -13.51
C ILE A 28 4.11 -13.30 -14.02
N VAL A 29 4.55 -13.11 -15.27
CA VAL A 29 5.64 -13.90 -15.85
C VAL A 29 6.92 -13.72 -15.02
N ALA A 30 7.25 -12.49 -14.64
CA ALA A 30 8.39 -12.19 -13.78
C ALA A 30 8.33 -12.89 -12.42
N ILE A 31 7.17 -12.88 -11.74
CA ILE A 31 6.97 -13.57 -10.46
C ILE A 31 7.17 -15.08 -10.62
N VAL A 32 6.56 -15.68 -11.65
CA VAL A 32 6.67 -17.12 -11.91
C VAL A 32 8.12 -17.51 -12.16
N ILE A 33 8.84 -16.78 -13.04
CA ILE A 33 10.25 -17.05 -13.31
C ILE A 33 11.10 -16.86 -12.04
N GLY A 34 10.80 -15.84 -11.23
CA GLY A 34 11.47 -15.59 -9.96
C GLY A 34 11.32 -16.75 -9.00
N ILE A 35 10.09 -17.26 -8.83
CA ILE A 35 9.80 -18.44 -7.99
C ILE A 35 10.57 -19.66 -8.49
N LEU A 36 10.56 -19.93 -9.80
CA LEU A 36 11.28 -21.07 -10.38
C LEU A 36 12.79 -20.99 -10.15
N ILE A 37 13.40 -19.81 -10.33
CA ILE A 37 14.84 -19.61 -10.07
C ILE A 37 15.13 -19.75 -8.59
N GLY A 38 14.34 -19.14 -7.71
CA GLY A 38 14.52 -19.27 -6.27
C GLY A 38 14.39 -20.71 -5.76
N HIS A 39 13.54 -21.53 -6.40
CA HIS A 39 13.33 -22.92 -6.02
C HIS A 39 14.44 -23.85 -6.54
N PHE A 40 14.75 -23.79 -7.84
CA PHE A 40 15.71 -24.69 -8.48
C PHE A 40 17.17 -24.24 -8.33
N TYR A 41 17.41 -22.93 -8.17
CA TYR A 41 18.75 -22.34 -8.01
C TYR A 41 18.76 -21.36 -6.82
N PRO A 42 18.64 -21.84 -5.56
CA PRO A 42 18.43 -20.97 -4.39
C PRO A 42 19.51 -19.90 -4.19
N ASP A 43 20.78 -20.22 -4.43
CA ASP A 43 21.87 -19.24 -4.25
C ASP A 43 21.84 -18.14 -5.32
N THR A 44 21.45 -18.49 -6.54
CA THR A 44 21.15 -17.49 -7.58
C THR A 44 19.94 -16.65 -7.18
N GLY A 45 18.88 -17.27 -6.65
CA GLY A 45 17.70 -16.56 -6.13
C GLY A 45 18.06 -15.53 -5.06
N LYS A 46 18.89 -15.91 -4.08
CA LYS A 46 19.40 -15.00 -3.04
C LYS A 46 20.19 -13.84 -3.65
N ALA A 47 21.03 -14.10 -4.64
CA ALA A 47 21.84 -13.09 -5.32
C ALA A 47 21.02 -12.06 -6.12
N LEU A 48 19.76 -12.37 -6.47
CA LEU A 48 18.86 -11.47 -7.20
C LEU A 48 18.16 -10.42 -6.30
N LYS A 49 18.35 -10.47 -4.97
CA LYS A 49 17.82 -9.50 -4.01
C LYS A 49 18.02 -8.02 -4.42
N PRO A 50 19.19 -7.59 -4.95
CA PRO A 50 19.42 -6.19 -5.31
C PRO A 50 18.44 -5.64 -6.35
N LEU A 51 17.86 -6.49 -7.21
CA LEU A 51 16.85 -6.07 -8.19
C LEU A 51 15.55 -5.64 -7.50
N GLY A 52 15.10 -6.42 -6.51
CA GLY A 52 13.92 -6.11 -5.70
C GLY A 52 14.15 -4.88 -4.83
N ASP A 53 15.27 -4.85 -4.10
CA ASP A 53 15.65 -3.71 -3.25
C ASP A 53 15.80 -2.41 -4.06
N GLY A 54 16.43 -2.49 -5.23
CA GLY A 54 16.63 -1.37 -6.14
C GLY A 54 15.29 -0.78 -6.62
N PHE A 55 14.35 -1.64 -7.01
CA PHE A 55 13.00 -1.19 -7.40
C PHE A 55 12.28 -0.48 -6.24
N ILE A 56 12.30 -1.07 -5.04
CA ILE A 56 11.68 -0.46 -3.85
C ILE A 56 12.34 0.89 -3.54
N LYS A 57 13.67 0.99 -3.67
CA LYS A 57 14.42 2.24 -3.43
C LYS A 57 14.05 3.34 -4.43
N LEU A 58 13.86 2.99 -5.71
CA LEU A 58 13.37 3.93 -6.73
C LEU A 58 11.98 4.46 -6.40
N ILE A 59 11.08 3.59 -5.95
CA ILE A 59 9.73 4.02 -5.55
C ILE A 59 9.78 4.90 -4.29
N LYS A 60 10.52 4.48 -3.25
CA LYS A 60 10.67 5.27 -2.02
C LYS A 60 11.21 6.67 -2.26
N MET A 61 12.15 6.83 -3.19
CA MET A 61 12.70 8.13 -3.60
C MET A 61 11.62 9.12 -4.05
N VAL A 62 10.57 8.66 -4.73
CA VAL A 62 9.54 9.54 -5.30
C VAL A 62 8.31 9.71 -4.39
N ILE A 63 8.11 8.83 -3.41
CA ILE A 63 6.90 8.84 -2.55
C ILE A 63 6.77 10.16 -1.77
N ALA A 64 7.81 10.58 -1.05
CA ALA A 64 7.72 11.75 -0.17
C ALA A 64 7.38 13.05 -0.93
N PRO A 65 8.09 13.43 -2.02
CA PRO A 65 7.71 14.58 -2.84
C PRO A 65 6.28 14.50 -3.37
N ILE A 66 5.81 13.31 -3.74
CA ILE A 66 4.48 13.12 -4.32
C ILE A 66 3.38 13.26 -3.29
N ILE A 67 3.57 12.67 -2.10
CA ILE A 67 2.63 12.84 -1.00
C ILE A 67 2.53 14.33 -0.68
N PHE A 68 3.65 15.03 -0.60
CA PHE A 68 3.64 16.47 -0.39
C PHE A 68 2.79 17.21 -1.43
N CYS A 69 3.08 17.00 -2.71
CA CYS A 69 2.33 17.72 -3.74
C CYS A 69 0.85 17.34 -3.76
N THR A 70 0.53 16.05 -3.58
CA THR A 70 -0.86 15.58 -3.68
C THR A 70 -1.69 16.03 -2.48
N VAL A 71 -1.12 16.00 -1.27
CA VAL A 71 -1.79 16.50 -0.05
C VAL A 71 -1.95 18.01 -0.11
N VAL A 72 -0.88 18.75 -0.45
CA VAL A 72 -0.94 20.22 -0.53
C VAL A 72 -1.94 20.66 -1.57
N SER A 73 -1.85 20.16 -2.81
CA SER A 73 -2.81 20.47 -3.86
C SER A 73 -4.22 20.02 -3.50
N GLY A 74 -4.33 18.88 -2.82
CA GLY A 74 -5.59 18.34 -2.34
C GLY A 74 -6.28 19.28 -1.36
N ILE A 75 -5.57 19.78 -0.35
CA ILE A 75 -6.10 20.69 0.68
C ILE A 75 -6.31 22.10 0.14
N ALA A 76 -5.31 22.65 -0.56
CA ALA A 76 -5.36 24.01 -1.07
C ALA A 76 -6.44 24.19 -2.14
N GLY A 77 -6.73 23.14 -2.92
CA GLY A 77 -7.79 23.11 -3.91
C GLY A 77 -9.22 22.94 -3.35
N MET A 78 -9.39 22.73 -2.04
CA MET A 78 -10.73 22.64 -1.43
C MET A 78 -11.34 24.02 -1.24
N GLN A 79 -12.65 24.15 -1.48
CA GLN A 79 -13.37 25.42 -1.30
C GLN A 79 -13.56 25.81 0.17
N SER A 80 -13.51 24.86 1.12
CA SER A 80 -13.70 25.15 2.54
C SER A 80 -12.82 24.29 3.46
N MET A 81 -12.29 24.93 4.51
CA MET A 81 -11.51 24.26 5.57
C MET A 81 -12.35 23.29 6.40
N LYS A 82 -13.65 23.56 6.52
CA LYS A 82 -14.59 22.63 7.17
C LYS A 82 -14.67 21.30 6.42
N SER A 83 -14.59 21.34 5.09
CA SER A 83 -14.58 20.12 4.26
C SER A 83 -13.29 19.32 4.43
N VAL A 84 -12.11 19.96 4.58
CA VAL A 84 -10.84 19.27 4.86
C VAL A 84 -10.94 18.50 6.19
N GLY A 85 -11.32 19.20 7.26
CA GLY A 85 -11.46 18.60 8.59
C GLY A 85 -12.49 17.47 8.63
N LYS A 86 -13.63 17.65 7.93
CA LYS A 86 -14.65 16.60 7.79
C LYS A 86 -14.10 15.36 7.07
N THR A 87 -13.36 15.55 5.99
CA THR A 87 -12.77 14.44 5.21
C THR A 87 -11.74 13.67 6.03
N GLY A 88 -10.80 14.38 6.68
CA GLY A 88 -9.79 13.76 7.54
C GLY A 88 -10.40 13.06 8.75
N GLY A 89 -11.37 13.70 9.43
CA GLY A 89 -12.05 13.11 10.58
C GLY A 89 -12.83 11.84 10.23
N TYR A 90 -13.56 11.83 9.11
CA TYR A 90 -14.22 10.62 8.63
C TYR A 90 -13.25 9.53 8.21
N ALA A 91 -12.11 9.88 7.62
CA ALA A 91 -11.07 8.92 7.28
C ALA A 91 -10.50 8.25 8.54
N LEU A 92 -10.08 9.03 9.54
CA LEU A 92 -9.57 8.50 10.80
C LEU A 92 -10.60 7.63 11.54
N LEU A 93 -11.86 8.06 11.58
CA LEU A 93 -12.93 7.27 12.18
C LEU A 93 -13.14 5.95 11.45
N TYR A 94 -13.16 5.97 10.11
CA TYR A 94 -13.25 4.76 9.29
C TYR A 94 -12.07 3.82 9.60
N PHE A 95 -10.84 4.36 9.58
CA PHE A 95 -9.62 3.56 9.80
C PHE A 95 -9.65 2.89 11.16
N GLU A 96 -10.08 3.61 12.19
CA GLU A 96 -10.15 3.10 13.55
C GLU A 96 -11.15 1.96 13.72
N ILE A 97 -12.36 2.13 13.16
CA ILE A 97 -13.40 1.12 13.21
C ILE A 97 -12.97 -0.14 12.45
N VAL A 98 -12.47 0.03 11.22
CA VAL A 98 -12.14 -1.10 10.34
C VAL A 98 -10.90 -1.84 10.83
N SER A 99 -9.87 -1.14 11.34
CA SER A 99 -8.72 -1.79 11.97
C SER A 99 -9.10 -2.54 13.24
N THR A 100 -10.04 -2.02 14.03
CA THR A 100 -10.55 -2.72 15.23
C THR A 100 -11.28 -4.00 14.84
N ILE A 101 -12.12 -3.96 13.80
CA ILE A 101 -12.79 -5.16 13.26
C ILE A 101 -11.74 -6.17 12.75
N ALA A 102 -10.69 -5.70 12.07
CA ALA A 102 -9.60 -6.54 11.60
C ALA A 102 -8.87 -7.26 12.75
N LEU A 103 -8.54 -6.54 13.84
CA LEU A 103 -7.96 -7.10 15.05
C LEU A 103 -8.87 -8.18 15.66
N LEU A 104 -10.17 -7.89 15.80
CA LEU A 104 -11.16 -8.81 16.38
C LEU A 104 -11.32 -10.08 15.55
N ILE A 105 -11.39 -9.97 14.23
CA ILE A 105 -11.48 -11.13 13.34
C ILE A 105 -10.22 -11.98 13.43
N GLY A 106 -9.03 -11.35 13.44
CA GLY A 106 -7.77 -12.04 13.68
C GLY A 106 -7.81 -12.84 14.98
N LEU A 107 -8.32 -12.23 16.07
CA LEU A 107 -8.45 -12.88 17.38
C LEU A 107 -9.42 -14.07 17.34
N ILE A 108 -10.60 -13.88 16.75
CA ILE A 108 -11.62 -14.93 16.67
C ILE A 108 -11.08 -16.13 15.90
N VAL A 109 -10.51 -15.90 14.71
CA VAL A 109 -10.05 -17.00 13.86
C VAL A 109 -8.90 -17.77 14.49
N VAL A 110 -7.91 -17.10 15.09
CA VAL A 110 -6.77 -17.79 15.73
C VAL A 110 -7.17 -18.57 16.98
N ASN A 111 -8.16 -18.10 17.75
CA ASN A 111 -8.68 -18.84 18.90
C ASN A 111 -9.55 -20.04 18.51
N VAL A 112 -10.22 -19.99 17.35
CA VAL A 112 -11.04 -21.10 16.83
C VAL A 112 -10.18 -22.16 16.14
N VAL A 113 -9.25 -21.75 15.26
CA VAL A 113 -8.42 -22.67 14.48
C VAL A 113 -7.26 -23.23 15.29
N GLN A 114 -6.79 -22.47 16.28
CA GLN A 114 -5.71 -22.84 17.20
C GLN A 114 -4.45 -23.37 16.52
N PRO A 115 -3.88 -22.63 15.54
CA PRO A 115 -2.76 -23.13 14.73
C PRO A 115 -1.48 -23.37 15.54
N GLY A 116 -1.35 -22.85 16.77
CA GLY A 116 -0.18 -23.06 17.62
C GLY A 116 -0.28 -24.25 18.58
N VAL A 117 -1.46 -24.82 18.78
CA VAL A 117 -1.68 -25.89 19.77
C VAL A 117 -1.01 -27.18 19.32
N GLY A 118 -0.31 -27.84 20.24
CA GLY A 118 0.37 -29.11 19.99
C GLY A 118 1.85 -28.98 19.62
N MET A 119 2.36 -27.78 19.37
CA MET A 119 3.80 -27.58 19.12
C MET A 119 4.65 -27.70 20.37
N ASN A 120 4.13 -27.28 21.53
CA ASN A 120 4.78 -27.41 22.85
C ASN A 120 6.26 -26.95 22.85
N ILE A 121 6.53 -25.79 22.27
CA ILE A 121 7.90 -25.31 22.07
C ILE A 121 8.46 -24.77 23.37
N ASP A 122 9.64 -25.24 23.73
CA ASP A 122 10.42 -24.70 24.84
C ASP A 122 11.10 -23.39 24.43
N VAL A 123 10.71 -22.30 25.08
CA VAL A 123 11.22 -20.94 24.84
C VAL A 123 12.73 -20.85 25.05
N SER A 124 13.30 -21.66 25.93
CA SER A 124 14.75 -21.65 26.24
C SER A 124 15.62 -22.14 25.08
N THR A 125 15.03 -22.88 24.14
CA THR A 125 15.72 -23.42 22.95
C THR A 125 15.71 -22.45 21.76
N LEU A 126 15.00 -21.32 21.89
CA LEU A 126 14.86 -20.33 20.82
C LEU A 126 16.04 -19.36 20.77
N ASP A 127 16.57 -19.15 19.57
CA ASP A 127 17.68 -18.23 19.32
C ASP A 127 17.20 -16.77 19.32
N ALA A 128 17.22 -16.16 20.50
CA ALA A 128 16.86 -14.76 20.69
C ALA A 128 17.84 -13.77 20.02
N SER A 129 19.04 -14.20 19.60
CA SER A 129 20.04 -13.31 19.00
C SER A 129 19.58 -12.77 17.64
N LYS A 130 18.83 -13.58 16.87
CA LYS A 130 18.32 -13.21 15.54
C LYS A 130 17.20 -12.17 15.55
N ILE A 131 16.55 -11.97 16.70
CA ILE A 131 15.46 -11.02 16.86
C ILE A 131 15.85 -9.76 17.65
N ALA A 132 17.06 -9.73 18.24
CA ALA A 132 17.52 -8.64 19.10
C ALA A 132 17.41 -7.27 18.43
N ALA A 133 17.80 -7.16 17.15
CA ALA A 133 17.69 -5.92 16.38
C ALA A 133 16.24 -5.41 16.26
N TYR A 134 15.26 -6.30 16.12
CA TYR A 134 13.84 -5.94 16.03
C TYR A 134 13.29 -5.50 17.38
N VAL A 135 13.72 -6.15 18.47
CA VAL A 135 13.32 -5.79 19.83
C VAL A 135 13.87 -4.42 20.20
N THR A 136 15.16 -4.16 19.96
CA THR A 136 15.77 -2.85 20.22
C THR A 136 15.10 -1.75 19.41
N ALA A 137 14.83 -1.98 18.12
CA ALA A 137 14.10 -1.02 17.28
C ALA A 137 12.65 -0.77 17.74
N GLY A 138 12.05 -1.70 18.49
CA GLY A 138 10.72 -1.58 19.06
C GLY A 138 10.63 -0.82 20.39
N GLN A 139 11.73 -0.71 21.15
CA GLN A 139 11.71 -0.12 22.50
C GLN A 139 11.47 1.40 22.51
N ASP A 140 11.78 2.10 21.42
CA ASP A 140 11.55 3.55 21.30
C ASP A 140 10.11 3.93 20.94
N GLN A 141 9.22 2.95 20.75
CA GLN A 141 7.82 3.20 20.37
C GLN A 141 6.90 3.41 21.58
N SER A 142 7.09 4.51 22.31
CA SER A 142 6.07 4.99 23.25
C SER A 142 4.97 5.76 22.52
N ILE A 143 3.74 5.82 23.08
CA ILE A 143 2.64 6.59 22.48
C ILE A 143 3.00 8.07 22.36
N VAL A 144 3.60 8.63 23.41
CA VAL A 144 4.08 10.02 23.41
C VAL A 144 5.18 10.21 22.37
N GLY A 145 6.13 9.27 22.29
CA GLY A 145 7.17 9.26 21.29
C GLY A 145 6.61 9.21 19.87
N PHE A 146 5.62 8.36 19.60
CA PHE A 146 4.95 8.28 18.30
C PHE A 146 4.30 9.62 17.92
N ILE A 147 3.51 10.22 18.82
CA ILE A 147 2.85 11.51 18.57
C ILE A 147 3.88 12.62 18.31
N LEU A 148 4.96 12.67 19.10
CA LEU A 148 6.02 13.66 18.90
C LEU A 148 6.81 13.39 17.61
N ASN A 149 7.02 12.13 17.22
CA ASN A 149 7.71 11.74 15.99
C ASN A 149 6.92 12.10 14.72
N VAL A 150 5.62 12.39 14.81
CA VAL A 150 4.85 12.96 13.69
C VAL A 150 5.36 14.36 13.32
N ILE A 151 5.92 15.09 14.29
CA ILE A 151 6.47 16.43 14.09
C ILE A 151 7.94 16.28 13.68
N PRO A 152 8.33 16.65 12.46
CA PRO A 152 9.72 16.56 12.05
C PRO A 152 10.59 17.60 12.78
N ASN A 153 11.80 17.19 13.17
CA ASN A 153 12.81 18.12 13.68
C ASN A 153 13.19 19.18 12.63
N THR A 154 13.27 18.77 11.36
CA THR A 154 13.48 19.67 10.22
C THR A 154 12.67 19.20 9.02
N ILE A 155 12.14 20.13 8.23
CA ILE A 155 11.38 19.82 7.02
C ILE A 155 12.25 18.99 6.07
N VAL A 156 13.47 19.45 5.79
CA VAL A 156 14.39 18.75 4.88
C VAL A 156 14.72 17.34 5.38
N GLY A 157 14.88 17.16 6.69
CA GLY A 157 15.12 15.85 7.29
C GLY A 157 13.99 14.85 7.02
N ALA A 158 12.73 15.28 7.13
CA ALA A 158 11.57 14.41 6.84
C ALA A 158 11.59 13.87 5.41
N PHE A 159 11.92 14.73 4.44
CA PHE A 159 12.05 14.32 3.04
C PHE A 159 13.29 13.46 2.79
N ALA A 160 14.42 13.79 3.43
CA ALA A 160 15.68 13.07 3.24
C ALA A 160 15.66 11.65 3.83
N ASN A 161 15.03 11.49 5.00
CA ASN A 161 14.89 10.20 5.68
C ASN A 161 13.73 9.36 5.11
N GLY A 162 12.81 9.99 4.37
CA GLY A 162 11.64 9.32 3.81
C GLY A 162 10.54 9.05 4.83
N ASP A 163 10.44 9.87 5.87
CA ASP A 163 9.45 9.74 6.94
C ASP A 163 8.07 10.20 6.45
N ILE A 164 7.30 9.27 5.89
CA ILE A 164 6.01 9.55 5.23
C ILE A 164 5.04 10.33 6.13
N LEU A 165 4.94 9.95 7.40
CA LEU A 165 4.02 10.57 8.35
C LEU A 165 4.42 12.02 8.68
N GLN A 166 5.71 12.29 8.79
CA GLN A 166 6.24 13.64 9.00
C GLN A 166 6.02 14.52 7.76
N VAL A 167 6.27 13.96 6.57
CA VAL A 167 5.98 14.63 5.30
C VAL A 167 4.50 14.95 5.20
N LEU A 168 3.62 14.00 5.54
CA LEU A 168 2.17 14.21 5.57
C LEU A 168 1.78 15.35 6.52
N MET A 169 2.28 15.35 7.77
CA MET A 169 2.00 16.40 8.75
C MET A 169 2.39 17.79 8.22
N PHE A 170 3.61 17.92 7.71
CA PHE A 170 4.07 19.17 7.11
C PHE A 170 3.19 19.58 5.92
N SER A 171 2.84 18.63 5.06
CA SER A 171 2.01 18.87 3.87
C SER A 171 0.62 19.37 4.24
N VAL A 172 0.04 18.84 5.32
CA VAL A 172 -1.25 19.29 5.84
C VAL A 172 -1.15 20.75 6.31
N ILE A 173 -0.17 21.08 7.17
CA ILE A 173 0.05 22.45 7.65
C ILE A 173 0.31 23.41 6.48
N PHE A 174 1.16 23.01 5.54
CA PHE A 174 1.50 23.81 4.36
C PHE A 174 0.27 24.05 3.48
N GLY A 175 -0.53 23.00 3.22
CA GLY A 175 -1.78 23.12 2.46
C GLY A 175 -2.77 24.08 3.12
N PHE A 176 -2.91 24.02 4.45
CA PHE A 176 -3.74 24.97 5.21
C PHE A 176 -3.23 26.42 5.09
N ALA A 177 -1.93 26.62 5.26
CA ALA A 177 -1.31 27.94 5.14
C ALA A 177 -1.48 28.51 3.72
N LEU A 178 -1.26 27.68 2.70
CA LEU A 178 -1.40 28.06 1.30
C LEU A 178 -2.85 28.41 0.94
N HIS A 179 -3.82 27.62 1.42
CA HIS A 179 -5.23 27.92 1.23
C HIS A 179 -5.61 29.28 1.83
N ARG A 180 -5.10 29.60 3.02
CA ARG A 180 -5.37 30.88 3.70
C ARG A 180 -4.82 32.10 2.97
N LEU A 181 -3.78 31.94 2.14
CA LEU A 181 -3.25 33.01 1.29
C LEU A 181 -4.19 33.36 0.12
N GLY A 182 -5.17 32.50 -0.19
CA GLY A 182 -6.12 32.73 -1.28
C GLY A 182 -5.44 32.96 -2.62
N ALA A 183 -5.81 34.04 -3.32
CA ALA A 183 -5.26 34.36 -4.64
C ALA A 183 -3.73 34.58 -4.62
N TYR A 184 -3.16 35.07 -3.52
CA TYR A 184 -1.72 35.26 -3.39
C TYR A 184 -0.94 33.94 -3.40
N GLY A 185 -1.55 32.86 -2.90
CA GLY A 185 -0.98 31.51 -2.92
C GLY A 185 -1.08 30.80 -4.27
N LYS A 186 -1.90 31.29 -5.20
CA LYS A 186 -2.20 30.61 -6.46
C LYS A 186 -0.96 30.24 -7.29
N PRO A 187 0.05 31.12 -7.49
CA PRO A 187 1.24 30.76 -8.25
C PRO A 187 2.04 29.59 -7.63
N VAL A 188 2.05 29.49 -6.30
CA VAL A 188 2.71 28.40 -5.58
C VAL A 188 1.91 27.10 -5.75
N LEU A 189 0.57 27.17 -5.66
CA LEU A 189 -0.29 26.02 -5.92
C LEU A 189 -0.12 25.50 -7.35
N ASP A 190 -0.13 26.38 -8.34
CA ASP A 190 0.05 26.03 -9.76
C ASP A 190 1.42 25.38 -10.01
N PHE A 191 2.48 25.87 -9.34
CA PHE A 191 3.80 25.24 -9.38
C PHE A 191 3.78 23.82 -8.78
N ILE A 192 3.17 23.64 -7.61
CA ILE A 192 3.06 22.34 -6.95
C ILE A 192 2.27 21.34 -7.80
N ASP A 193 1.18 21.78 -8.43
CA ASP A 193 0.41 20.94 -9.34
C ASP A 193 1.22 20.49 -10.55
N ARG A 194 1.97 21.40 -11.18
CA ARG A 194 2.87 21.06 -12.30
C ARG A 194 3.98 20.11 -11.85
N PHE A 195 4.56 20.35 -10.68
CA PHE A 195 5.59 19.48 -10.12
C PHE A 195 5.03 18.08 -9.80
N ALA A 196 3.80 17.96 -9.28
CA ALA A 196 3.12 16.69 -9.11
C ALA A 196 3.00 15.92 -10.44
N HIS A 197 2.65 16.61 -11.54
CA HIS A 197 2.58 16.00 -12.86
C HIS A 197 3.93 15.47 -13.35
N VAL A 198 5.01 16.20 -13.12
CA VAL A 198 6.37 15.71 -13.41
C VAL A 198 6.66 14.45 -12.59
N MET A 199 6.34 14.46 -11.29
CA MET A 199 6.56 13.29 -10.44
C MET A 199 5.74 12.08 -10.87
N PHE A 200 4.48 12.26 -11.30
CA PHE A 200 3.67 11.18 -11.87
C PHE A 200 4.28 10.60 -13.15
N ASN A 201 4.90 11.43 -14.00
CA ASN A 201 5.61 10.95 -15.18
C ASN A 201 6.85 10.14 -14.81
N ILE A 202 7.62 10.56 -13.80
CA ILE A 202 8.76 9.78 -13.30
C ILE A 202 8.31 8.41 -12.80
N ILE A 203 7.19 8.33 -12.08
CA ILE A 203 6.63 7.04 -11.66
C ILE A 203 6.30 6.17 -12.86
N ASN A 204 5.62 6.71 -13.87
CA ASN A 204 5.29 5.92 -15.05
C ASN A 204 6.55 5.32 -15.70
N MET A 205 7.68 6.04 -15.68
CA MET A 205 8.97 5.51 -16.13
C MET A 205 9.48 4.39 -15.21
N ILE A 206 9.50 4.61 -13.88
CA ILE A 206 9.95 3.61 -12.90
C ILE A 206 9.09 2.34 -12.95
N MET A 207 7.78 2.47 -13.18
CA MET A 207 6.85 1.36 -13.25
C MET A 207 7.14 0.38 -14.40
N LYS A 208 7.86 0.81 -15.44
CA LYS A 208 8.34 -0.10 -16.50
C LYS A 208 9.35 -1.11 -15.96
N LEU A 209 10.01 -0.82 -14.84
CA LEU A 209 10.95 -1.70 -14.15
C LEU A 209 10.26 -2.60 -13.10
N ALA A 210 8.95 -2.45 -12.86
CA ALA A 210 8.22 -3.24 -11.87
C ALA A 210 8.32 -4.76 -12.06
N PRO A 211 8.28 -5.31 -13.29
CA PRO A 211 8.49 -6.74 -13.50
C PRO A 211 9.87 -7.21 -13.00
N LEU A 212 10.93 -6.42 -13.23
CA LEU A 212 12.28 -6.75 -12.77
C LEU A 212 12.38 -6.75 -11.23
N GLY A 213 11.73 -5.78 -10.58
CA GLY A 213 11.65 -5.71 -9.13
C GLY A 213 10.92 -6.90 -8.52
N ALA A 214 9.74 -7.24 -9.06
CA ALA A 214 8.94 -8.39 -8.63
C ALA A 214 9.68 -9.72 -8.84
N PHE A 215 10.36 -9.87 -9.98
CA PHE A 215 11.21 -11.02 -10.28
C PHE A 215 12.28 -11.23 -9.21
N GLY A 216 13.10 -10.20 -8.94
CA GLY A 216 14.21 -10.31 -7.99
C GLY A 216 13.75 -10.51 -6.56
N ALA A 217 12.67 -9.84 -6.15
CA ALA A 217 12.11 -9.99 -4.82
C ALA A 217 11.53 -11.40 -4.59
N MET A 218 10.78 -11.96 -5.55
CA MET A 218 10.26 -13.33 -5.42
C MET A 218 11.36 -14.39 -5.49
N ALA A 219 12.35 -14.20 -6.36
CA ALA A 219 13.52 -15.09 -6.41
C ALA A 219 14.29 -15.11 -5.10
N PHE A 220 14.49 -13.95 -4.47
CA PHE A 220 15.10 -13.85 -3.15
C PHE A 220 14.22 -14.51 -2.08
N THR A 221 12.91 -14.23 -2.04
CA THR A 221 12.01 -14.80 -1.04
C THR A 221 12.04 -16.33 -1.09
N ILE A 222 11.94 -16.94 -2.27
CA ILE A 222 11.96 -18.41 -2.39
C ILE A 222 13.37 -18.97 -2.15
N GLY A 223 14.42 -18.32 -2.66
CA GLY A 223 15.81 -18.81 -2.51
C GLY A 223 16.36 -18.69 -1.09
N ALA A 224 16.00 -17.64 -0.35
CA ALA A 224 16.49 -17.39 1.01
C ALA A 224 15.73 -18.19 2.07
N TYR A 225 14.41 -18.27 1.95
CA TYR A 225 13.56 -18.85 2.99
C TYR A 225 13.08 -20.26 2.65
N GLY A 226 13.13 -20.67 1.38
CA GLY A 226 12.80 -22.03 0.94
C GLY A 226 11.33 -22.40 1.09
N VAL A 227 10.94 -23.50 0.45
CA VAL A 227 9.56 -24.04 0.53
C VAL A 227 9.36 -24.88 1.80
N SER A 228 10.42 -25.44 2.39
CA SER A 228 10.32 -26.29 3.59
C SER A 228 9.88 -25.52 4.84
N SER A 229 10.29 -24.26 4.98
CA SER A 229 9.89 -23.37 6.07
C SER A 229 8.37 -23.11 6.08
N LEU A 230 7.74 -23.17 4.90
CA LEU A 230 6.29 -23.05 4.73
C LEU A 230 5.54 -24.27 5.27
N VAL A 231 6.17 -25.44 5.37
CA VAL A 231 5.51 -26.69 5.79
C VAL A 231 5.30 -26.71 7.30
N GLN A 232 6.31 -26.31 8.08
CA GLN A 232 6.27 -26.38 9.55
C GLN A 232 5.29 -25.38 10.18
N LEU A 233 5.06 -24.23 9.52
CA LEU A 233 4.12 -23.20 9.97
C LEU A 233 2.99 -22.96 8.96
N GLY A 234 2.80 -23.91 8.05
CA GLY A 234 1.83 -23.81 6.97
C GLY A 234 0.41 -23.63 7.48
N GLN A 235 0.08 -24.24 8.63
CA GLN A 235 -1.23 -24.07 9.24
C GLN A 235 -1.51 -22.62 9.66
N LEU A 236 -0.53 -21.94 10.29
CA LEU A 236 -0.67 -20.52 10.62
C LEU A 236 -0.78 -19.67 9.35
N MET A 237 0.05 -19.95 8.35
CA MET A 237 0.04 -19.20 7.09
C MET A 237 -1.28 -19.34 6.34
N ILE A 238 -1.76 -20.56 6.14
CA ILE A 238 -3.04 -20.84 5.49
C ILE A 238 -4.17 -20.16 6.27
N CYS A 239 -4.17 -20.31 7.59
CA CYS A 239 -5.14 -19.66 8.47
C CYS A 239 -5.13 -18.14 8.25
N PHE A 240 -3.96 -17.49 8.27
CA PHE A 240 -3.81 -16.06 8.05
C PHE A 240 -4.29 -15.61 6.66
N TYR A 241 -3.89 -16.32 5.61
CA TYR A 241 -4.30 -16.00 4.23
C TYR A 241 -5.82 -16.13 4.06
N ILE A 242 -6.42 -17.18 4.62
CA ILE A 242 -7.87 -17.34 4.64
C ILE A 242 -8.51 -16.18 5.39
N THR A 243 -8.01 -15.80 6.58
CA THR A 243 -8.54 -14.66 7.34
C THR A 243 -8.48 -13.36 6.55
N CYS A 244 -7.38 -13.08 5.86
CA CYS A 244 -7.26 -11.90 4.98
C CYS A 244 -8.30 -11.93 3.86
N VAL A 245 -8.47 -13.07 3.18
CA VAL A 245 -9.49 -13.22 2.13
C VAL A 245 -10.89 -13.05 2.69
N LEU A 246 -11.20 -13.66 3.82
CA LEU A 246 -12.49 -13.52 4.50
C LEU A 246 -12.75 -12.07 4.90
N PHE A 247 -11.75 -11.38 5.44
CA PHE A 247 -11.86 -9.96 5.77
C PHE A 247 -12.17 -9.11 4.53
N VAL A 248 -11.43 -9.31 3.45
CA VAL A 248 -11.65 -8.58 2.18
C VAL A 248 -13.04 -8.88 1.61
N VAL A 249 -13.46 -10.13 1.58
CA VAL A 249 -14.72 -10.53 0.95
C VAL A 249 -15.94 -10.18 1.81
N PHE A 250 -15.88 -10.42 3.12
CA PHE A 250 -17.03 -10.25 4.00
C PHE A 250 -17.07 -8.87 4.65
N VAL A 251 -15.98 -8.37 5.22
CA VAL A 251 -15.98 -7.05 5.88
C VAL A 251 -15.93 -5.94 4.85
N LEU A 252 -14.85 -5.88 4.07
CA LEU A 252 -14.71 -4.84 3.05
C LEU A 252 -15.78 -5.00 1.95
N GLY A 253 -16.19 -6.23 1.64
CA GLY A 253 -17.30 -6.49 0.73
C GLY A 253 -18.67 -6.05 1.26
N ALA A 254 -18.96 -6.23 2.54
CA ALA A 254 -20.18 -5.68 3.15
C ALA A 254 -20.17 -4.15 3.15
N ILE A 255 -19.04 -3.53 3.51
CA ILE A 255 -18.85 -2.08 3.44
C ILE A 255 -19.06 -1.58 2.01
N ALA A 256 -18.41 -2.20 1.02
CA ALA A 256 -18.56 -1.84 -0.39
C ALA A 256 -20.02 -1.96 -0.87
N ARG A 257 -20.69 -3.06 -0.52
CA ARG A 257 -22.10 -3.30 -0.86
C ARG A 257 -23.03 -2.27 -0.23
N ALA A 258 -22.83 -1.94 1.05
CA ALA A 258 -23.59 -0.90 1.74
C ALA A 258 -23.41 0.48 1.08
N HIS A 259 -22.26 0.72 0.44
CA HIS A 259 -21.96 1.96 -0.28
C HIS A 259 -22.20 1.87 -1.80
N GLY A 260 -22.83 0.79 -2.28
CA GLY A 260 -23.33 0.68 -3.65
C GLY A 260 -22.28 0.32 -4.71
N PHE A 261 -21.14 -0.27 -4.33
CA PHE A 261 -20.16 -0.78 -5.27
C PHE A 261 -19.71 -2.21 -4.93
N SER A 262 -19.10 -2.89 -5.91
CA SER A 262 -18.66 -4.29 -5.75
C SER A 262 -17.18 -4.35 -5.41
N ILE A 263 -16.85 -5.05 -4.32
CA ILE A 263 -15.46 -5.32 -3.93
C ILE A 263 -14.70 -6.10 -5.01
N PHE A 264 -15.35 -7.06 -5.67
CA PHE A 264 -14.73 -7.86 -6.72
C PHE A 264 -14.42 -7.01 -7.97
N LYS A 265 -15.30 -6.07 -8.33
CA LYS A 265 -15.01 -5.12 -9.42
C LYS A 265 -13.87 -4.18 -9.04
N LEU A 266 -13.81 -3.73 -7.77
CA LEU A 266 -12.71 -2.88 -7.29
C LEU A 266 -11.37 -3.63 -7.32
N ILE A 267 -11.32 -4.87 -6.83
CA ILE A 267 -10.13 -5.74 -6.91
C ILE A 267 -9.69 -5.92 -8.36
N ARG A 268 -10.64 -6.15 -9.28
CA ARG A 268 -10.34 -6.23 -10.72
C ARG A 268 -9.74 -4.93 -11.27
N TYR A 269 -10.25 -3.79 -10.84
CA TYR A 269 -9.77 -2.46 -11.24
C TYR A 269 -8.33 -2.18 -10.75
N ILE A 270 -7.97 -2.59 -9.53
CA ILE A 270 -6.63 -2.39 -8.94
C ILE A 270 -5.69 -3.62 -9.08
N ARG A 271 -6.00 -4.56 -9.97
CA ARG A 271 -5.25 -5.83 -10.12
C ARG A 271 -3.76 -5.65 -10.42
N GLU A 272 -3.39 -4.60 -11.16
CA GLU A 272 -2.00 -4.34 -11.51
C GLU A 272 -1.21 -3.94 -10.26
N GLU A 273 -1.78 -3.06 -9.44
CA GLU A 273 -1.22 -2.62 -8.17
C GLU A 273 -1.11 -3.78 -7.19
N LEU A 274 -2.13 -4.64 -7.11
CA LEU A 274 -2.07 -5.86 -6.30
C LEU A 274 -0.91 -6.78 -6.70
N LEU A 275 -0.66 -6.96 -7.99
CA LEU A 275 0.48 -7.79 -8.43
C LEU A 275 1.83 -7.17 -8.12
N ILE A 276 1.95 -5.84 -8.23
CA ILE A 276 3.18 -5.13 -7.84
C ILE A 276 3.43 -5.27 -6.35
N VAL A 277 2.38 -5.10 -5.53
CA VAL A 277 2.45 -5.30 -4.08
C VAL A 277 2.77 -6.76 -3.72
N LEU A 278 2.20 -7.74 -4.44
CA LEU A 278 2.50 -9.15 -4.26
C LEU A 278 3.99 -9.41 -4.53
N GLY A 279 4.51 -8.95 -5.67
CA GLY A 279 5.91 -9.16 -6.03
C GLY A 279 6.90 -8.42 -5.13
N THR A 280 6.53 -7.28 -4.55
CA THR A 280 7.45 -6.46 -3.73
C THR A 280 7.27 -6.63 -2.22
N SER A 281 6.15 -7.21 -1.80
CA SER A 281 5.73 -7.35 -0.40
C SER A 281 5.61 -6.01 0.34
N SER A 282 5.35 -4.90 -0.36
CA SER A 282 5.19 -3.56 0.23
C SER A 282 4.02 -2.82 -0.41
N SER A 283 3.08 -2.33 0.39
CA SER A 283 1.94 -1.57 -0.11
C SER A 283 2.40 -0.23 -0.71
N GLU A 284 3.44 0.39 -0.13
CA GLU A 284 4.03 1.66 -0.56
C GLU A 284 4.45 1.64 -2.04
N SER A 285 4.88 0.49 -2.55
CA SER A 285 5.27 0.31 -3.95
C SER A 285 4.18 0.72 -4.95
N ALA A 286 2.91 0.61 -4.55
CA ALA A 286 1.76 0.93 -5.38
C ALA A 286 1.08 2.27 -5.02
N LEU A 287 1.53 2.96 -3.95
CA LEU A 287 0.90 4.20 -3.46
C LEU A 287 0.68 5.22 -4.58
N PRO A 288 1.67 5.54 -5.43
CA PRO A 288 1.46 6.61 -6.40
C PRO A 288 0.48 6.23 -7.51
N ARG A 289 0.44 4.96 -7.89
CA ARG A 289 -0.57 4.44 -8.83
C ARG A 289 -1.96 4.45 -8.21
N MET A 290 -2.07 4.16 -6.92
CA MET A 290 -3.32 4.26 -6.19
C MET A 290 -3.86 5.69 -6.19
N LEU A 291 -3.02 6.72 -5.99
CA LEU A 291 -3.44 8.13 -6.09
C LEU A 291 -4.10 8.41 -7.47
N ILE A 292 -3.42 8.03 -8.56
CA ILE A 292 -3.94 8.23 -9.92
C ILE A 292 -5.22 7.43 -10.16
N LYS A 293 -5.25 6.15 -9.75
CA LYS A 293 -6.38 5.26 -10.01
C LYS A 293 -7.61 5.64 -9.21
N MET A 294 -7.48 6.08 -7.97
CA MET A 294 -8.63 6.50 -7.17
C MET A 294 -9.22 7.82 -7.69
N GLU A 295 -8.39 8.74 -8.21
CA GLU A 295 -8.88 9.93 -8.91
C GLU A 295 -9.64 9.58 -10.20
N ARG A 296 -9.07 8.65 -11.00
CA ARG A 296 -9.74 8.16 -12.22
C ARG A 296 -11.06 7.45 -11.90
N LEU A 297 -11.12 6.75 -10.77
CA LEU A 297 -12.30 6.04 -10.32
C LEU A 297 -13.46 6.97 -9.93
N GLY A 298 -13.21 8.27 -9.77
CA GLY A 298 -14.24 9.29 -9.54
C GLY A 298 -14.17 9.99 -8.18
N ALA A 299 -13.22 9.64 -7.31
CA ALA A 299 -12.98 10.40 -6.10
C ALA A 299 -12.21 11.71 -6.44
N LYS A 300 -12.61 12.84 -5.86
CA LYS A 300 -11.86 14.09 -6.08
C LYS A 300 -10.43 14.01 -5.54
N LYS A 301 -9.50 14.70 -6.22
CA LYS A 301 -8.08 14.82 -5.85
C LYS A 301 -7.88 15.24 -4.38
N SER A 302 -8.75 16.10 -3.85
CA SER A 302 -8.73 16.53 -2.46
C SER A 302 -8.93 15.38 -1.46
N VAL A 303 -9.88 14.48 -1.73
CA VAL A 303 -10.12 13.32 -0.88
C VAL A 303 -9.02 12.29 -1.06
N VAL A 304 -8.63 11.98 -2.30
CA VAL A 304 -7.58 10.99 -2.58
C VAL A 304 -6.25 11.39 -1.95
N GLY A 305 -5.85 12.65 -2.11
CA GLY A 305 -4.62 13.20 -1.56
C GLY A 305 -4.56 13.18 -0.04
N LEU A 306 -5.70 13.21 0.64
CA LEU A 306 -5.75 13.14 2.10
C LEU A 306 -5.89 11.69 2.60
N VAL A 307 -6.83 10.93 2.03
CA VAL A 307 -7.23 9.62 2.55
C VAL A 307 -6.19 8.54 2.23
N ILE A 308 -5.65 8.49 1.01
CA ILE A 308 -4.69 7.44 0.65
C ILE A 308 -3.39 7.54 1.46
N PRO A 309 -2.69 8.70 1.52
CA PRO A 309 -1.45 8.79 2.30
C PRO A 309 -1.66 8.52 3.78
N THR A 310 -2.76 9.03 4.36
CA THR A 310 -3.09 8.78 5.77
C THR A 310 -3.42 7.30 6.02
N GLY A 311 -4.15 6.64 5.12
CA GLY A 311 -4.50 5.22 5.25
C GLY A 311 -3.28 4.29 5.21
N TYR A 312 -2.23 4.67 4.51
CA TYR A 312 -0.97 3.92 4.46
C TYR A 312 -0.19 3.93 5.78
N SER A 313 -0.56 4.79 6.73
CA SER A 313 -0.03 4.79 8.10
C SER A 313 -1.06 4.30 9.12
N PHE A 314 -2.33 4.68 8.97
CA PHE A 314 -3.35 4.48 10.01
C PHE A 314 -4.36 3.34 9.71
N ASN A 315 -4.43 2.84 8.47
CA ASN A 315 -5.37 1.81 8.02
C ASN A 315 -4.63 0.58 7.48
N LEU A 316 -3.92 -0.08 8.38
CA LEU A 316 -3.13 -1.26 8.08
C LEU A 316 -3.87 -2.53 8.51
N ASP A 317 -5.06 -2.75 7.94
CA ASP A 317 -5.99 -3.83 8.30
C ASP A 317 -5.34 -5.23 8.27
N GLY A 318 -4.59 -5.55 7.22
CA GLY A 318 -3.85 -6.80 7.11
C GLY A 318 -2.74 -6.91 8.16
N THR A 319 -2.08 -5.81 8.48
CA THR A 319 -1.11 -5.77 9.58
C THR A 319 -1.81 -6.02 10.92
N SER A 320 -2.97 -5.43 11.17
CA SER A 320 -3.77 -5.69 12.37
C SER A 320 -4.14 -7.18 12.50
N ILE A 321 -4.64 -7.82 11.44
CA ILE A 321 -4.93 -9.26 11.45
C ILE A 321 -3.67 -10.06 11.79
N TYR A 322 -2.54 -9.75 11.14
CA TYR A 322 -1.27 -10.44 11.35
C TYR A 322 -0.79 -10.30 12.80
N LEU A 323 -0.77 -9.09 13.34
CA LEU A 323 -0.25 -8.83 14.67
C LEU A 323 -1.02 -9.61 15.73
N THR A 324 -2.34 -9.62 15.64
CA THR A 324 -3.18 -10.39 16.56
C THR A 324 -2.96 -11.89 16.42
N MET A 325 -3.00 -12.40 15.18
CA MET A 325 -2.84 -13.84 14.94
C MET A 325 -1.45 -14.33 15.35
N ALA A 326 -0.40 -13.56 15.05
CA ALA A 326 0.97 -13.91 15.39
C ALA A 326 1.22 -13.91 16.90
N ALA A 327 0.71 -12.91 17.63
CA ALA A 327 0.85 -12.85 19.08
C ALA A 327 0.15 -14.03 19.78
N VAL A 328 -1.09 -14.34 19.40
CA VAL A 328 -1.84 -15.47 20.00
C VAL A 328 -1.27 -16.82 19.56
N PHE A 329 -0.80 -16.92 18.31
CA PHE A 329 -0.09 -18.11 17.85
C PHE A 329 1.15 -18.38 18.68
N ILE A 330 1.97 -17.37 18.97
CA ILE A 330 3.14 -17.52 19.83
C ILE A 330 2.71 -18.06 21.20
N ALA A 331 1.65 -17.48 21.78
CA ALA A 331 1.12 -17.95 23.06
C ALA A 331 0.73 -19.44 23.03
N GLN A 332 0.00 -19.85 21.99
CA GLN A 332 -0.40 -21.24 21.79
C GLN A 332 0.81 -22.17 21.60
N ALA A 333 1.79 -21.73 20.81
CA ALA A 333 3.00 -22.47 20.48
C ALA A 333 3.89 -22.73 21.70
N THR A 334 3.98 -21.76 22.60
CA THR A 334 4.82 -21.80 23.81
C THR A 334 4.05 -22.21 25.05
N ASN A 335 2.81 -22.69 24.92
CA ASN A 335 1.91 -23.04 26.03
C ASN A 335 1.72 -21.90 27.05
N THR A 336 1.81 -20.65 26.60
CA THR A 336 1.58 -19.49 27.43
C THR A 336 0.08 -19.26 27.58
N HIS A 337 -0.40 -19.28 28.82
CA HIS A 337 -1.82 -19.10 29.09
C HIS A 337 -2.27 -17.67 28.76
N MET A 338 -3.30 -17.55 27.89
CA MET A 338 -3.95 -16.28 27.58
C MET A 338 -5.44 -16.36 27.92
N ASP A 339 -5.80 -15.81 29.07
CA ASP A 339 -7.21 -15.57 29.41
C ASP A 339 -7.79 -14.41 28.57
N ILE A 340 -9.10 -14.17 28.71
CA ILE A 340 -9.79 -13.10 27.98
C ILE A 340 -9.20 -11.72 28.33
N THR A 341 -8.77 -11.51 29.58
CA THR A 341 -8.17 -10.26 30.03
C THR A 341 -6.86 -9.95 29.30
N HIS A 342 -5.98 -10.94 29.16
CA HIS A 342 -4.75 -10.84 28.39
C HIS A 342 -5.04 -10.57 26.92
N GLN A 343 -6.04 -11.23 26.34
CA GLN A 343 -6.42 -11.02 24.94
C GLN A 343 -6.97 -9.61 24.69
N ILE A 344 -7.84 -9.09 25.56
CA ILE A 344 -8.34 -7.71 25.47
C ILE A 344 -7.20 -6.71 25.64
N THR A 345 -6.31 -6.92 26.61
CA THR A 345 -5.14 -6.06 26.83
C THR A 345 -4.23 -6.05 25.61
N LEU A 346 -3.98 -7.23 25.03
CA LEU A 346 -3.22 -7.37 23.79
C LEU A 346 -3.87 -6.58 22.65
N LEU A 347 -5.19 -6.70 22.45
CA LEU A 347 -5.90 -5.95 21.40
C LEU A 347 -5.79 -4.43 21.59
N LEU A 348 -5.91 -3.94 22.82
CA LEU A 348 -5.76 -2.52 23.17
C LEU A 348 -4.36 -2.00 22.84
N VAL A 349 -3.31 -2.75 23.20
CA VAL A 349 -1.93 -2.39 22.87
C VAL A 349 -1.72 -2.46 21.36
N LEU A 350 -2.23 -3.48 20.68
CA LEU A 350 -2.14 -3.65 19.23
C LEU A 350 -2.87 -2.57 18.43
N LEU A 351 -4.01 -2.12 18.92
CA LEU A 351 -4.77 -1.02 18.31
C LEU A 351 -3.94 0.26 18.28
N LEU A 352 -3.21 0.53 19.36
CA LEU A 352 -2.31 1.67 19.45
C LEU A 352 -1.01 1.46 18.65
N SER A 353 -0.34 0.33 18.84
CA SER A 353 0.97 0.06 18.24
C SER A 353 0.90 -0.15 16.72
N SER A 354 -0.21 -0.69 16.20
CA SER A 354 -0.40 -0.90 14.76
C SER A 354 -0.43 0.39 13.94
N LYS A 355 -0.78 1.54 14.55
CA LYS A 355 -0.75 2.86 13.89
C LYS A 355 0.67 3.42 13.76
N GLY A 356 1.62 2.87 14.52
CA GLY A 356 3.05 3.17 14.43
C GLY A 356 3.80 2.36 13.37
N ALA A 357 3.14 1.39 12.72
CA ALA A 357 3.75 0.61 11.67
C ALA A 357 3.84 1.42 10.36
N ALA A 358 5.04 1.58 9.80
CA ALA A 358 5.19 2.06 8.43
C ALA A 358 4.68 0.99 7.42
N GLY A 359 4.25 1.37 6.22
CA GLY A 359 3.78 0.45 5.16
C GLY A 359 4.88 -0.35 4.45
N VAL A 360 6.08 -0.44 5.06
CA VAL A 360 7.26 -1.12 4.51
C VAL A 360 7.34 -2.57 4.95
N THR A 361 8.06 -3.40 4.19
CA THR A 361 8.31 -4.78 4.65
C THR A 361 9.14 -4.79 5.93
N GLY A 362 8.80 -5.69 6.86
CA GLY A 362 9.49 -5.86 8.15
C GLY A 362 9.02 -4.93 9.27
N SER A 363 8.32 -3.83 8.98
CA SER A 363 7.78 -2.93 10.01
C SER A 363 6.77 -3.62 10.93
N GLY A 364 5.89 -4.45 10.37
CA GLY A 364 4.91 -5.22 11.14
C GLY A 364 5.57 -6.16 12.14
N PHE A 365 6.75 -6.70 11.81
CA PHE A 365 7.51 -7.55 12.73
C PHE A 365 8.15 -6.73 13.87
N ILE A 366 8.67 -5.53 13.57
CA ILE A 366 9.17 -4.58 14.58
C ILE A 366 8.04 -4.21 15.55
N VAL A 367 6.86 -3.88 15.03
CA VAL A 367 5.70 -3.52 15.86
C VAL A 367 5.20 -4.71 16.69
N LEU A 368 5.24 -5.93 16.14
CA LEU A 368 4.94 -7.13 16.90
C LEU A 368 5.92 -7.30 18.07
N ALA A 369 7.22 -7.13 17.81
CA ALA A 369 8.26 -7.22 18.83
C ALA A 369 8.09 -6.18 19.94
N ALA A 370 7.80 -4.94 19.57
CA ALA A 370 7.48 -3.86 20.49
C ALA A 370 6.24 -4.20 21.32
N THR A 371 5.19 -4.72 20.69
CA THR A 371 3.93 -5.07 21.36
C THR A 371 4.13 -6.21 22.36
N LEU A 372 4.78 -7.31 21.97
CA LEU A 372 5.04 -8.43 22.89
C LEU A 372 5.86 -7.98 24.10
N SER A 373 6.86 -7.12 23.89
CA SER A 373 7.65 -6.51 24.97
C SER A 373 6.79 -5.63 25.88
N ALA A 374 5.86 -4.85 25.31
CA ALA A 374 4.99 -3.96 26.06
C ALA A 374 3.91 -4.69 26.88
N VAL A 375 3.34 -5.79 26.36
CA VAL A 375 2.32 -6.53 27.13
C VAL A 375 2.93 -7.51 28.15
N GLY A 376 4.23 -7.80 28.06
CA GLY A 376 5.06 -8.42 29.10
C GLY A 376 4.79 -9.90 29.45
N HIS A 377 3.62 -10.44 29.11
CA HIS A 377 3.21 -11.81 29.43
C HIS A 377 3.52 -12.82 28.32
N LEU A 378 3.91 -12.37 27.12
CA LEU A 378 4.26 -13.23 25.99
C LEU A 378 5.78 -13.31 25.81
N PRO A 379 6.34 -14.51 25.57
CA PRO A 379 7.77 -14.66 25.38
C PRO A 379 8.23 -14.02 24.07
N VAL A 380 9.04 -12.97 24.17
CA VAL A 380 9.61 -12.27 23.00
C VAL A 380 10.45 -13.22 22.13
N ALA A 381 11.11 -14.21 22.74
CA ALA A 381 11.85 -15.24 22.01
C ALA A 381 10.97 -16.05 21.04
N GLY A 382 9.66 -16.14 21.28
CA GLY A 382 8.67 -16.75 20.37
C GLY A 382 8.60 -16.10 19.00
N LEU A 383 9.06 -14.85 18.84
CA LEU A 383 9.19 -14.19 17.54
C LEU A 383 10.12 -14.95 16.59
N ALA A 384 11.12 -15.67 17.10
CA ALA A 384 12.03 -16.47 16.29
C ALA A 384 11.28 -17.55 15.48
N LEU A 385 10.15 -18.04 15.99
CA LEU A 385 9.31 -19.04 15.30
C LEU A 385 8.73 -18.49 14.01
N ILE A 386 8.23 -17.26 14.04
CA ILE A 386 7.53 -16.67 12.90
C ILE A 386 8.45 -15.85 11.98
N LEU A 387 9.69 -15.55 12.41
CA LEU A 387 10.65 -14.77 11.62
C LEU A 387 10.89 -15.35 10.23
N GLY A 388 10.94 -16.69 10.11
CA GLY A 388 11.15 -17.38 8.83
C GLY A 388 9.98 -17.23 7.84
N ILE A 389 8.76 -17.06 8.34
CA ILE A 389 7.54 -16.94 7.52
C ILE A 389 7.00 -15.52 7.41
N ASP A 390 7.49 -14.57 8.21
CA ASP A 390 7.03 -13.18 8.20
C ASP A 390 7.12 -12.56 6.80
N ARG A 391 8.16 -12.91 6.03
CA ARG A 391 8.31 -12.44 4.66
C ARG A 391 7.11 -12.80 3.78
N PHE A 392 6.61 -14.03 3.89
CA PHE A 392 5.44 -14.50 3.14
C PHE A 392 4.13 -13.94 3.69
N MET A 393 4.02 -13.77 5.01
CA MET A 393 2.85 -13.12 5.61
C MET A 393 2.78 -11.63 5.23
N SER A 394 3.93 -10.97 5.05
CA SER A 394 4.02 -9.57 4.64
C SER A 394 3.33 -9.29 3.30
N GLU A 395 3.29 -10.26 2.38
CA GLU A 395 2.60 -10.13 1.10
C GLU A 395 1.09 -9.99 1.29
N ALA A 396 0.47 -10.95 1.99
CA ALA A 396 -0.97 -10.90 2.29
C ALA A 396 -1.35 -9.69 3.16
N ARG A 397 -0.48 -9.27 4.09
CA ARG A 397 -0.64 -8.00 4.83
C ARG A 397 -0.77 -6.82 3.86
N ALA A 398 0.22 -6.65 3.00
CA ALA A 398 0.31 -5.51 2.10
C ALA A 398 -0.85 -5.47 1.09
N LEU A 399 -1.27 -6.63 0.57
CA LEU A 399 -2.43 -6.75 -0.31
C LEU A 399 -3.72 -6.33 0.40
N THR A 400 -3.95 -6.82 1.62
CA THR A 400 -5.15 -6.49 2.40
C THR A 400 -5.19 -5.00 2.72
N ASN A 401 -4.07 -4.41 3.13
CA ASN A 401 -3.94 -2.97 3.39
C ASN A 401 -4.26 -2.14 2.14
N LEU A 402 -3.76 -2.56 0.97
CA LEU A 402 -4.00 -1.88 -0.31
C LEU A 402 -5.50 -1.85 -0.64
N VAL A 403 -6.18 -2.99 -0.51
CA VAL A 403 -7.63 -3.09 -0.77
C VAL A 403 -8.41 -2.28 0.25
N GLY A 404 -8.06 -2.35 1.54
CA GLY A 404 -8.66 -1.56 2.62
C GLY A 404 -8.59 -0.07 2.33
N ASN A 405 -7.42 0.43 1.95
CA ASN A 405 -7.21 1.84 1.59
C ASN A 405 -8.00 2.27 0.34
N ALA A 406 -8.13 1.40 -0.65
CA ALA A 406 -8.96 1.66 -1.83
C ALA A 406 -10.45 1.80 -1.44
N VAL A 407 -10.96 0.88 -0.62
CA VAL A 407 -12.36 0.90 -0.14
C VAL A 407 -12.59 2.14 0.73
N ALA A 408 -11.70 2.43 1.66
CA ALA A 408 -11.78 3.60 2.53
C ALA A 408 -11.87 4.90 1.72
N THR A 409 -11.05 5.03 0.67
CA THR A 409 -11.05 6.21 -0.20
C THR A 409 -12.39 6.41 -0.90
N VAL A 410 -12.98 5.35 -1.45
CA VAL A 410 -14.29 5.43 -2.11
C VAL A 410 -15.40 5.75 -1.10
N VAL A 411 -15.38 5.10 0.07
CA VAL A 411 -16.39 5.30 1.12
C VAL A 411 -16.34 6.71 1.69
N VAL A 412 -15.15 7.19 2.06
CA VAL A 412 -14.97 8.55 2.60
C VAL A 412 -15.35 9.58 1.54
N ALA A 413 -14.93 9.41 0.27
CA ALA A 413 -15.32 10.29 -0.82
C ALA A 413 -16.85 10.37 -0.96
N LYS A 414 -17.55 9.23 -0.81
CA LYS A 414 -19.02 9.18 -0.82
C LYS A 414 -19.63 9.93 0.37
N TRP A 415 -19.13 9.73 1.59
CA TRP A 415 -19.64 10.40 2.80
C TRP A 415 -19.48 11.92 2.78
N VAL A 416 -18.46 12.43 2.12
CA VAL A 416 -18.26 13.87 1.95
C VAL A 416 -18.93 14.44 0.69
N GLY A 417 -19.52 13.60 -0.16
CA GLY A 417 -20.19 14.03 -1.39
C GLY A 417 -19.23 14.39 -2.53
N GLU A 418 -18.00 13.89 -2.49
CA GLU A 418 -16.91 14.20 -3.44
C GLU A 418 -16.55 12.98 -4.32
N LEU A 419 -17.56 12.15 -4.61
CA LEU A 419 -17.46 10.95 -5.43
C LEU A 419 -18.42 11.03 -6.61
N ASP A 420 -17.87 11.01 -7.82
CA ASP A 420 -18.64 10.81 -9.04
C ASP A 420 -19.06 9.34 -9.14
N THR A 421 -20.34 9.09 -8.84
CA THR A 421 -20.89 7.72 -8.78
C THR A 421 -21.07 7.10 -10.16
N ASP A 422 -21.36 7.91 -11.18
CA ASP A 422 -21.53 7.41 -12.55
C ASP A 422 -20.18 6.98 -13.13
N LYS A 423 -19.15 7.80 -12.89
CA LYS A 423 -17.77 7.47 -13.26
C LYS A 423 -17.27 6.23 -12.51
N LEU A 424 -17.56 6.12 -11.22
CA LEU A 424 -17.26 4.92 -10.42
C LEU A 424 -17.86 3.66 -11.06
N GLN A 425 -19.15 3.66 -11.39
CA GLN A 425 -19.79 2.48 -11.97
C GLN A 425 -19.25 2.14 -13.37
N SER A 426 -18.99 3.16 -14.18
CA SER A 426 -18.40 3.01 -15.52
C SER A 426 -17.00 2.38 -15.45
N GLU A 427 -16.10 2.94 -14.65
CA GLU A 427 -14.72 2.46 -14.50
C GLU A 427 -14.63 1.07 -13.84
N LEU A 428 -15.47 0.80 -12.84
CA LEU A 428 -15.54 -0.52 -12.21
C LEU A 428 -16.07 -1.59 -13.18
N THR A 429 -16.99 -1.22 -14.06
CA THR A 429 -17.58 -2.16 -15.02
C THR A 429 -16.67 -2.41 -16.22
N SER A 430 -15.91 -1.40 -16.66
CA SER A 430 -14.85 -1.56 -17.66
C SER A 430 -13.67 -2.39 -17.15
N GLY A 431 -13.53 -2.53 -15.82
CA GLY A 431 -12.41 -3.19 -15.17
C GLY A 431 -11.14 -2.32 -15.15
N GLY A 432 -11.30 -1.02 -15.41
CA GLY A 432 -10.23 -0.06 -15.63
C GLY A 432 -9.65 -0.24 -17.02
N SER A 433 -9.75 0.78 -17.86
CA SER A 433 -8.92 0.87 -19.06
C SER A 433 -7.45 0.82 -18.61
N ALA A 434 -6.56 0.19 -19.39
CA ALA A 434 -5.13 0.35 -19.17
C ALA A 434 -4.85 1.84 -18.97
N ILE A 435 -3.93 2.20 -18.05
CA ILE A 435 -3.46 3.58 -17.96
C ILE A 435 -2.78 3.86 -19.30
N LEU A 436 -3.56 4.30 -20.29
CA LEU A 436 -3.03 4.78 -21.55
C LEU A 436 -2.11 5.94 -21.15
N GLU A 437 -0.85 5.83 -21.57
CA GLU A 437 0.22 6.78 -21.26
C GLU A 437 -0.10 8.21 -21.75
N THR A 438 -1.21 8.39 -22.46
CA THR A 438 -1.76 9.66 -22.92
C THR A 438 -3.11 9.90 -22.24
N ARG A 439 -3.20 10.90 -21.36
CA ARG A 439 -4.50 11.50 -21.01
C ARG A 439 -5.16 11.98 -22.31
N PRO A 440 -6.49 11.85 -22.48
CA PRO A 440 -7.20 12.63 -23.49
C PRO A 440 -7.07 14.10 -23.09
N GLU A 441 -6.47 14.88 -23.98
CA GLU A 441 -6.32 16.34 -23.96
C GLU A 441 -5.27 16.90 -23.00
N ASP A 442 -4.18 17.33 -23.62
CA ASP A 442 -3.25 18.36 -23.14
C ASP A 442 -4.00 19.65 -22.81
N ASP A 443 -4.50 19.78 -21.59
CA ASP A 443 -4.93 21.08 -21.03
C ASP A 443 -3.74 22.06 -20.82
N LEU A 444 -2.54 21.69 -21.26
CA LEU A 444 -1.33 22.51 -21.25
C LEU A 444 -0.93 23.04 -22.63
N GLY A 445 -1.59 22.65 -23.73
CA GLY A 445 -1.29 23.17 -25.07
C GLY A 445 0.16 22.94 -25.53
N VAL A 446 0.88 21.99 -24.93
CA VAL A 446 2.24 21.62 -25.37
C VAL A 446 2.08 20.45 -26.32
N ALA A 447 2.00 20.75 -27.60
CA ALA A 447 2.14 19.75 -28.65
C ALA A 447 3.39 18.90 -28.38
N GLU A 448 3.27 17.57 -28.48
CA GLU A 448 4.43 16.71 -28.69
C GLU A 448 5.24 17.30 -29.85
N GLY A 449 6.39 17.89 -29.55
CA GLY A 449 7.32 18.35 -30.58
C GLY A 449 7.64 17.16 -31.48
N PRO A 450 7.77 17.38 -32.81
CA PRO A 450 7.98 16.29 -33.74
C PRO A 450 9.22 15.49 -33.31
N THR A 451 9.05 14.17 -33.21
CA THR A 451 10.13 13.22 -32.96
C THR A 451 11.27 13.52 -33.94
N PRO A 452 12.54 13.61 -33.51
CA PRO A 452 13.63 13.89 -34.42
C PRO A 452 13.62 12.84 -35.54
N ALA A 453 13.41 13.28 -36.78
CA ALA A 453 13.40 12.41 -37.93
C ALA A 453 14.73 11.65 -37.96
N ALA A 454 14.65 10.31 -38.00
CA ALA A 454 15.80 9.46 -38.22
C ALA A 454 16.52 9.94 -39.49
N ALA A 455 17.79 10.30 -39.36
CA ALA A 455 18.60 10.76 -40.47
C ALA A 455 18.63 9.69 -41.57
N VAL A 456 17.99 10.01 -42.71
CA VAL A 456 18.05 9.18 -43.92
C VAL A 456 19.46 9.33 -44.48
N ASN A 457 20.26 8.26 -44.37
CA ASN A 457 21.53 8.11 -45.07
C ASN A 457 21.27 8.17 -46.59
N THR A 458 21.64 9.28 -47.22
CA THR A 458 21.75 9.37 -48.68
C THR A 458 23.22 9.22 -49.06
N THR A 459 23.65 7.98 -49.24
CA THR A 459 24.91 7.68 -49.92
C THR A 459 24.74 8.07 -51.40
N LYS A 460 25.38 9.17 -51.80
CA LYS A 460 25.57 9.51 -53.22
C LYS A 460 26.66 8.61 -53.78
N THR A 461 26.31 7.88 -54.83
CA THR A 461 27.20 7.33 -55.83
C THR A 461 27.99 8.45 -56.53
N VAL A 462 29.31 8.29 -56.58
CA VAL A 462 30.16 8.62 -57.74
C VAL A 462 31.04 7.41 -57.97
#